data_AF-A0A167X0A6-F1
#
_entry.id   AF-A0A167X0A6-F1
#
_cell.length_a   1.000
_cell.length_b   1.000
_cell.length_c   1.000
_cell.angle_alpha   90.00
_cell.angle_beta   90.00
_cell.angle_gamma   90.00
#
_symmetry.space_group_name_H-M   'P 1'
#
loop_
_entity.id
_entity.type
_entity.pdbx_description
1 polymer ?
#
loop_
_entity_poly.entity_id
_entity_poly.type
_entity_poly.pdbx_seq_one_letter_code
_entity_poly.pdbx_strand_id
1 'polypeptide(L)' 'AQSLRDDIDTARVTIRGASSGGYTSLVAISFGPEHKFYKVSMSYSGVADLALLAKLTHKFELKYMNKLLGG' A
#
# COMPACT_ATOMS: atom_id res chain seq x y z
N ALA A 1 -22.90 4.19 -0.91
CA ALA A 1 -21.64 4.82 -1.33
C ALA A 1 -21.63 6.33 -1.10
N GLN A 2 -22.73 7.05 -1.36
CA GLN A 2 -22.85 8.49 -1.07
C GLN A 2 -22.61 8.82 0.42
N SER A 3 -23.22 8.07 1.34
CA SER A 3 -23.13 8.35 2.80
C SER A 3 -21.71 8.30 3.37
N LEU A 4 -20.84 7.42 2.84
CA LEU A 4 -19.44 7.33 3.29
C LEU A 4 -18.63 8.60 2.98
N ARG A 5 -19.04 9.40 1.98
CA ARG A 5 -18.36 10.66 1.66
C ARG A 5 -18.73 11.79 2.62
N ASP A 6 -19.92 11.72 3.23
CA ASP A 6 -20.39 12.75 4.15
C ASP A 6 -19.91 12.49 5.60
N ASP A 7 -19.57 11.23 5.92
CA ASP A 7 -19.02 10.83 7.23
C ASP A 7 -17.49 10.97 7.34
N ILE A 8 -16.80 11.15 6.20
CA ILE A 8 -15.33 11.22 6.16
C ILE A 8 -14.89 12.64 5.83
N ASP A 9 -14.16 13.26 6.75
CA ASP A 9 -13.41 14.47 6.46
C ASP A 9 -12.24 14.15 5.50
N THR A 10 -12.50 14.39 4.22
CA THR A 10 -11.54 14.13 3.14
C THR A 10 -10.22 14.88 3.29
N ALA A 11 -10.17 15.95 4.08
CA ALA A 11 -8.94 16.67 4.35
C ALA A 11 -8.03 15.96 5.38
N ARG A 12 -8.53 14.97 6.12
CA ARG A 12 -7.81 14.29 7.22
C ARG A 12 -7.69 12.77 7.02
N VAL A 13 -7.76 12.30 5.78
CA VAL A 13 -7.62 10.86 5.48
C VAL A 13 -6.16 10.44 5.48
N THR A 14 -5.88 9.31 6.13
CA THR A 14 -4.55 8.70 6.19
C THR A 14 -4.64 7.22 5.81
N ILE A 15 -3.53 6.67 5.31
CA ILE A 15 -3.41 5.25 4.98
C ILE A 15 -2.23 4.64 5.74
N ARG A 16 -2.42 3.42 6.23
CA ARG A 16 -1.35 2.67 6.91
C ARG A 16 -1.45 1.20 6.59
N GLY A 17 -0.32 0.50 6.61
CA GLY A 17 -0.32 -0.94 6.43
C GLY A 17 1.02 -1.57 6.82
N ALA A 18 0.97 -2.87 7.06
CA ALA A 18 2.15 -3.69 7.34
C ALA A 18 2.37 -4.70 6.20
N SER A 19 3.60 -5.21 6.06
CA SER A 19 3.93 -6.19 5.01
C SER A 19 3.49 -5.71 3.62
N SER A 20 2.67 -6.46 2.89
CA SER A 20 2.07 -6.05 1.62
C SER A 20 1.17 -4.81 1.72
N GLY A 21 0.49 -4.61 2.85
CA GLY A 21 -0.27 -3.37 3.10
C GLY A 21 0.63 -2.14 3.21
N GLY A 22 1.89 -2.32 3.63
CA GLY A 22 2.87 -1.24 3.64
C GLY A 22 3.28 -0.83 2.21
N TYR A 23 3.41 -1.80 1.29
CA TYR A 23 3.55 -1.51 -0.13
C TYR A 23 2.35 -0.72 -0.65
N THR A 24 1.12 -1.19 -0.38
CA THR A 24 -0.11 -0.48 -0.76
C THR A 24 -0.14 0.96 -0.24
N SER A 25 0.24 1.16 1.02
CA SER A 25 0.31 2.48 1.68
C SER A 25 1.30 3.43 0.97
N LEU A 26 2.48 2.92 0.60
CA LEU A 26 3.50 3.69 -0.13
C LEU A 26 3.06 3.98 -1.57
N VAL A 27 2.55 2.98 -2.28
CA VAL A 27 2.03 3.10 -3.65
C VAL A 27 0.92 4.14 -3.73
N ALA A 28 -0.01 4.09 -2.77
CA ALA A 28 -1.18 4.98 -2.73
C ALA A 28 -0.78 6.45 -2.83
N ILE A 29 0.28 6.88 -2.12
CA ILE A 29 0.74 8.28 -2.14
C ILE A 29 1.81 8.58 -3.20
N SER A 30 2.39 7.56 -3.84
CA SER A 30 3.50 7.76 -4.78
C SER A 30 3.02 7.82 -6.23
N PHE A 31 2.17 6.86 -6.62
CA PHE A 31 1.71 6.71 -8.01
C PHE A 31 0.26 6.20 -8.11
N GLY A 32 -0.45 6.14 -6.98
CA GLY A 32 -1.87 5.83 -6.94
C GLY A 32 -2.72 6.85 -7.73
N PRO A 33 -3.86 6.42 -8.30
CA PRO A 33 -4.78 7.31 -9.02
C PRO A 33 -5.22 8.52 -8.18
N GLU A 34 -5.36 8.32 -6.87
CA GLU A 34 -5.79 9.33 -5.90
C GLU A 34 -4.68 9.69 -4.89
N HIS A 35 -3.42 9.79 -5.32
CA HIS A 35 -2.28 10.05 -4.43
C HIS A 35 -2.38 11.32 -3.57
N LYS A 36 -3.24 12.28 -3.93
CA LYS A 36 -3.51 13.50 -3.16
C LYS A 36 -4.62 13.37 -2.11
N PHE A 37 -5.37 12.27 -2.15
CA PHE A 37 -6.47 12.01 -1.21
C PHE A 37 -5.93 11.74 0.20
N TYR A 38 -4.89 10.91 0.29
CA TYR A 38 -4.23 10.62 1.56
C TYR A 38 -3.22 11.72 1.91
N LYS A 39 -3.34 12.29 3.11
CA LYS A 39 -2.39 13.32 3.59
C LYS A 39 -1.11 12.75 4.12
N VAL A 40 -1.18 11.54 4.68
CA VAL A 40 -0.05 10.83 5.28
C VAL A 40 -0.20 9.35 4.95
N SER A 41 0.93 8.70 4.64
CA SER A 41 1.05 7.25 4.59
C SER A 41 2.00 6.75 5.67
N MET A 42 1.78 5.52 6.13
CA MET A 42 2.68 4.84 7.05
C MET A 42 2.85 3.37 6.65
N SER A 43 4.09 2.91 6.66
CA SER A 43 4.47 1.54 6.29
C SER A 43 5.20 0.89 7.46
N TYR A 44 4.63 -0.20 7.98
CA TYR A 44 5.19 -0.94 9.12
C TYR A 44 5.83 -2.25 8.65
N SER A 45 7.16 -2.30 8.62
CA SER A 45 7.90 -3.46 8.07
C SER A 45 7.34 -3.89 6.71
N GLY A 46 6.94 -2.90 5.91
CA GLY A 46 6.27 -3.11 4.64
C GLY A 46 7.24 -3.32 3.49
N VAL A 47 6.75 -3.90 2.40
CA VAL A 47 7.54 -4.06 1.19
C VAL A 47 7.75 -2.69 0.54
N ALA A 48 8.99 -2.20 0.52
CA ALA A 48 9.37 -0.94 -0.11
C ALA A 48 10.23 -1.12 -1.37
N ASP A 49 10.86 -2.29 -1.53
CA ASP A 49 11.68 -2.65 -2.70
C ASP A 49 11.25 -4.02 -3.22
N LEU A 50 10.61 -4.03 -4.40
CA LEU A 50 10.17 -5.25 -5.05
C LEU A 50 11.37 -6.05 -5.57
N ALA A 51 12.38 -5.42 -6.17
CA ALA A 51 13.53 -6.12 -6.71
C ALA A 51 14.30 -6.86 -5.61
N LEU A 52 14.41 -6.27 -4.43
CA LEU A 52 15.01 -6.92 -3.27
C LEU A 52 14.14 -8.06 -2.74
N LEU A 53 12.82 -7.88 -2.66
CA LEU A 53 11.88 -8.94 -2.29
C LEU A 53 12.04 -10.15 -3.23
N ALA A 54 12.06 -9.95 -4.55
CA ALA A 54 12.21 -11.06 -5.51
C ALA A 54 13.50 -11.87 -5.30
N LYS A 55 14.58 -11.23 -4.84
CA LYS A 55 15.89 -11.86 -4.66
C LYS A 55 16.06 -12.56 -3.32
N LEU A 56 15.54 -11.96 -2.25
CA LEU A 56 15.87 -12.35 -0.87
C LEU A 56 14.67 -12.88 -0.07
N THR A 57 13.48 -12.93 -0.66
CA THR A 57 12.30 -13.42 0.05
C THR A 57 12.43 -14.88 0.46
N HIS A 58 11.71 -15.26 1.51
CA HIS A 58 11.72 -16.61 2.03
C HIS A 58 11.19 -17.60 0.98
N LYS A 59 11.59 -18.89 1.06
CA LYS A 59 11.10 -19.92 0.13
C LYS A 59 9.57 -19.98 0.06
N PHE A 60 8.90 -19.73 1.18
CA PHE A 60 7.43 -19.67 1.27
C PHE A 60 6.82 -18.56 0.39
N GLU A 61 7.57 -17.49 0.13
CA GLU A 61 7.13 -16.27 -0.55
C GLU A 61 7.71 -16.12 -1.97
N LEU A 62 8.41 -17.14 -2.51
CA LEU A 62 9.12 -17.09 -3.80
C LEU A 62 8.27 -16.66 -5.02
N LYS A 63 6.94 -16.70 -4.90
CA LYS A 63 5.98 -16.26 -5.92
C LYS A 63 4.97 -15.24 -5.39
N TYR A 64 5.20 -14.72 -4.18
CA TYR A 64 4.32 -13.77 -3.52
C TYR A 64 4.13 -12.50 -4.35
N MET A 65 5.19 -12.05 -5.04
CA MET A 65 5.15 -10.86 -5.88
C MET A 65 4.06 -10.92 -6.97
N ASN A 66 3.83 -12.08 -7.58
CA ASN A 66 2.79 -12.20 -8.62
C ASN A 66 1.42 -11.83 -8.03
N LYS A 67 1.11 -12.35 -6.83
CA LYS A 67 -0.13 -12.03 -6.13
C LYS A 67 -0.16 -10.59 -5.63
N LEU A 68 0.97 -10.07 -5.15
CA LEU A 68 1.07 -8.69 -4.65
C LEU A 68 0.78 -7.66 -5.75
N LEU A 69 1.20 -7.94 -6.98
CA LEU A 69 1.06 -7.03 -8.12
C LEU A 69 -0.19 -7.26 -8.98
N GLY A 70 -1.13 -8.09 -8.51
CA GLY A 70 -2.44 -8.27 -9.15
C GLY A 70 -2.60 -9.52 -10.00
N GLY A 71 -1.56 -10.36 -10.15
CA GLY A 71 -1.65 -11.67 -10.78
C GLY A 71 -1.65 -11.64 -12.30
#